data_AF-A0AAD7BCL0-F1
#
_entry.id   AF-A0AAD7BCL0-F1
#
_cell.length_a   1.000
_cell.length_b   1.000
_cell.length_c   1.000
_cell.angle_alpha   90.00
_cell.angle_beta   90.00
_cell.angle_gamma   90.00
#
_symmetry.space_group_name_H-M   'P 1'
#
loop_
_entity.id
_entity.type
_entity.pdbx_description
1 polymer ?
#
loop_
_entity_poly.entity_id
_entity_poly.type
_entity_poly.pdbx_seq_one_letter_code
_entity_poly.pdbx_strand_id
1 'polypeptide(L)'
;MHSLFMALVLGALTSALAQNLSAIRWVDCAQNVPIPLQGTNFTVPLPSTLHCGQLDVPMDYAKPLSESNNITLGFTMFRPNNSQGLINFNPGGPGQEVASYSWEIALNLDRASWFAGLEGYDILAIDTRGYWSSNALNCSQGNWMISSSLPASEAELTAFQTPVRAFAQSCIDLSTPPGIVQFVSTNEVIQDWDQVRAALGYDVMHHFGISYGTYYGAKYAHAFPEHVGRFVLDAVFPPNVSNVDLLSKQYAALDRSLTRSDVYCLNDTTCPFHSQGKGAVLEAFQNVMDLAGSGSPATSGVSAADVRFFAGINYIAGDPNFPLFNTALFEALQGNWSLFNYTTAGPIFTGAAGSLATTYCLDYHVDDNTFEGYANILKVGAESDPLGAQFLFFLILHLLCTAWPYHAASNPAVPVNASMVLVTADFDYTTPTELATFEWMQQANNSVLVVRHGDDHGTYNVPGPARDAFINFLATGTLPAPVNETFVTVYEPGSVRAPVPDPYSVPVGVEAGDMDE
;
A
#
# COMPACT_ATOMS: atom_id res chain seq x y z
N MET A 1 7.86 59.26 37.23
CA MET A 1 7.40 57.89 37.57
C MET A 1 6.69 57.24 36.37
N HIS A 2 7.33 57.12 35.20
CA HIS A 2 6.72 56.48 34.01
C HIS A 2 7.83 55.94 33.08
N SER A 3 8.78 55.16 33.63
CA SER A 3 9.83 54.51 32.81
C SER A 3 10.26 53.15 33.34
N LEU A 4 9.41 52.45 34.11
CA LEU A 4 9.74 51.15 34.70
C LEU A 4 8.74 50.02 34.39
N PHE A 5 7.83 50.22 33.43
CA PHE A 5 6.74 49.29 33.12
C PHE A 5 6.79 48.68 31.71
N MET A 6 7.92 48.79 31.01
CA MET A 6 8.07 48.29 29.63
C MET A 6 9.16 47.23 29.45
N ALA A 7 9.77 46.76 30.55
CA ALA A 7 10.83 45.74 30.53
C ALA A 7 10.39 44.37 31.11
N LEU A 8 9.13 44.22 31.53
CA LEU A 8 8.62 42.99 32.17
C LEU A 8 7.57 42.23 31.34
N VAL A 9 7.28 42.66 30.12
CA VAL A 9 6.32 41.98 29.22
C VAL A 9 7.01 41.28 28.03
N LEU A 10 8.31 41.49 27.81
CA LEU A 10 9.08 40.79 26.77
C LEU A 10 9.82 39.53 27.26
N GLY A 11 9.67 39.14 28.53
CA GLY A 11 10.38 38.00 29.13
C GLY A 11 9.56 36.73 29.35
N ALA A 12 8.29 36.69 28.92
CA ALA A 12 7.35 35.62 29.30
C ALA A 12 6.64 34.91 28.11
N LEU A 13 7.19 35.03 26.89
CA LEU A 13 6.62 34.38 25.70
C LEU A 13 7.62 33.51 24.91
N THR A 14 8.76 33.14 25.49
CA THR A 14 9.73 32.20 24.88
C THR A 14 9.90 30.89 25.65
N SER A 15 8.95 30.52 26.51
CA SER A 15 8.91 29.18 27.14
C SER A 15 7.69 28.36 26.68
N ALA A 16 7.31 28.49 25.41
CA ALA A 16 6.41 27.54 24.77
C ALA A 16 7.23 26.27 24.45
N LEU A 17 7.08 25.28 25.33
CA LEU A 17 7.30 23.85 25.09
C LEU A 17 8.59 23.49 24.36
N ALA A 18 9.70 23.40 25.10
CA ALA A 18 10.65 22.35 24.79
C ALA A 18 9.89 21.03 24.98
N GLN A 19 9.32 20.47 23.91
CA GLN A 19 8.92 19.07 23.93
C GLN A 19 10.18 18.29 24.33
N ASN A 20 10.13 17.58 25.45
CA ASN A 20 11.17 16.61 25.77
C ASN A 20 11.10 15.53 24.69
N LEU A 21 11.83 15.71 23.59
CA LEU A 21 12.03 14.67 22.60
C LEU A 21 12.58 13.44 23.33
N SER A 22 11.87 12.33 23.22
CA SER A 22 12.35 11.06 23.72
C SER A 22 13.70 10.76 23.07
N ALA A 23 14.67 10.32 23.85
CA ALA A 23 15.92 9.85 23.30
C ALA A 23 15.71 8.48 22.63
N ILE A 24 16.33 8.28 21.47
CA ILE A 24 16.36 6.96 20.82
C ILE A 24 17.08 5.96 21.73
N ARG A 25 16.45 4.82 21.97
CA ARG A 25 17.08 3.65 22.58
C ARG A 25 17.61 2.76 21.47
N TRP A 26 18.92 2.80 21.23
CA TRP A 26 19.58 1.85 20.34
C TRP A 26 19.64 0.47 20.99
N VAL A 27 19.18 -0.54 20.27
CA VAL A 27 19.09 -1.94 20.74
C VAL A 27 19.97 -2.85 19.87
N ASP A 28 20.36 -4.00 20.42
CA ASP A 28 21.13 -4.99 19.68
C ASP A 28 20.26 -5.61 18.57
N CYS A 29 20.62 -5.38 17.31
CA CYS A 29 19.94 -5.96 16.16
C CYS A 29 19.91 -7.50 16.22
N ALA A 30 20.97 -8.15 16.70
CA ALA A 30 21.01 -9.61 16.79
C ALA A 30 19.96 -10.19 17.75
N GLN A 31 19.42 -9.36 18.66
CA GLN A 31 18.32 -9.72 19.58
C GLN A 31 16.95 -9.22 19.11
N ASN A 32 16.90 -8.41 18.05
CA ASN A 32 15.69 -7.76 17.53
C ASN A 32 15.56 -8.02 16.02
N VAL A 33 15.71 -9.28 15.62
CA VAL A 33 15.59 -9.71 14.22
C VAL A 33 14.13 -9.60 13.79
N PRO A 34 13.82 -8.85 12.71
CA PRO A 34 12.45 -8.73 12.22
C PRO A 34 11.88 -10.08 11.78
N ILE A 35 10.57 -10.27 11.94
CA ILE A 35 9.88 -11.56 11.74
C ILE A 35 10.20 -12.21 10.38
N PRO A 36 10.18 -11.49 9.23
CA PRO A 36 10.49 -12.09 7.92
C PRO A 36 11.90 -12.68 7.81
N LEU A 37 12.82 -12.24 8.68
CA LEU A 37 14.21 -12.66 8.69
C LEU A 37 14.54 -13.66 9.80
N GLN A 38 13.55 -14.03 10.63
CA GLN A 38 13.75 -15.03 11.67
C GLN A 38 13.99 -16.41 11.05
N GLY A 39 15.06 -17.09 11.49
CA GLY A 39 15.48 -18.38 10.94
C GLY A 39 16.47 -18.28 9.78
N THR A 40 16.71 -17.08 9.24
CA THR A 40 17.79 -16.86 8.28
C THR A 40 19.15 -16.91 8.98
N ASN A 41 20.13 -17.57 8.36
CA ASN A 41 21.48 -17.68 8.89
C ASN A 41 22.31 -16.45 8.49
N PHE A 42 22.61 -15.58 9.45
CA PHE A 42 23.48 -14.42 9.25
C PHE A 42 24.86 -14.62 9.91
N THR A 43 25.89 -14.01 9.34
CA THR A 43 27.23 -13.98 9.95
C THR A 43 27.25 -12.91 11.05
N VAL A 44 27.83 -13.26 12.21
CA VAL A 44 27.99 -12.36 13.36
C VAL A 44 29.50 -12.04 13.55
N PRO A 45 29.90 -10.79 13.82
CA PRO A 45 29.05 -9.61 14.07
C PRO A 45 28.28 -9.16 12.82
N LEU A 46 27.06 -8.67 13.05
CA LEU A 46 26.25 -8.04 12.00
C LEU A 46 27.00 -6.81 11.43
N PRO A 47 26.71 -6.41 10.18
CA PRO A 47 27.34 -5.24 9.57
C PRO A 47 27.19 -3.99 10.45
N SER A 48 28.27 -3.21 10.59
CA SER A 48 28.25 -1.97 11.39
C SER A 48 27.35 -0.88 10.82
N THR A 49 26.88 -1.04 9.59
CA THR A 49 25.91 -0.18 8.92
C THR A 49 24.47 -0.49 9.32
N LEU A 50 24.21 -1.58 10.03
CA LEU A 50 22.87 -1.96 10.47
C LEU A 50 22.62 -1.44 11.90
N HIS A 51 21.54 -0.70 12.08
CA HIS A 51 21.14 -0.16 13.38
C HIS A 51 19.68 -0.49 13.67
N CYS A 52 19.38 -0.80 14.94
CA CYS A 52 18.04 -1.08 15.41
C CYS A 52 17.74 -0.15 16.59
N GLY A 53 16.59 0.49 16.56
CA GLY A 53 16.23 1.53 17.50
C GLY A 53 14.80 1.41 17.98
N GLN A 54 14.55 1.99 19.15
CA GLN A 54 13.22 2.19 19.69
C GLN A 54 13.04 3.64 20.12
N LEU A 55 11.82 4.14 19.99
CA LEU A 55 11.45 5.48 20.44
C LEU A 55 10.08 5.46 21.10
N ASP A 56 9.97 6.01 22.31
CA ASP A 56 8.66 6.21 22.95
C ASP A 56 8.03 7.51 22.49
N VAL A 57 6.79 7.43 22.04
CA VAL A 57 5.97 8.54 21.56
C VAL A 57 4.60 8.53 22.25
N PRO A 58 3.88 9.66 22.28
CA PRO A 58 2.50 9.68 22.74
C PRO A 58 1.63 8.69 21.94
N MET A 59 0.78 7.93 22.64
CA MET A 59 -0.28 7.17 21.99
C MET A 59 -1.28 8.14 21.34
N ASP A 60 -1.82 9.05 22.14
CA ASP A 60 -2.63 10.18 21.70
C ASP A 60 -1.77 11.45 21.70
N TYR A 61 -1.47 11.99 20.52
CA TYR A 61 -0.66 13.21 20.35
C TYR A 61 -1.37 14.48 20.84
N ALA A 62 -2.68 14.46 21.13
CA ALA A 62 -3.36 15.56 21.80
C ALA A 62 -3.02 15.64 23.31
N LYS A 63 -2.33 14.62 23.85
CA LYS A 63 -1.89 14.54 25.25
C LYS A 63 -0.37 14.41 25.32
N PRO A 64 0.27 14.89 26.40
CA PRO A 64 1.72 14.70 26.56
C PRO A 64 2.08 13.22 26.73
N LEU A 65 3.32 12.89 26.37
CA LEU A 65 3.92 11.58 26.66
C LEU A 65 3.88 11.31 28.17
N SER A 66 3.35 10.16 28.56
CA SER A 66 3.30 9.70 29.97
C SER A 66 3.19 8.17 30.01
N GLU A 67 3.34 7.58 31.21
CA GLU A 67 3.23 6.12 31.39
C GLU A 67 1.90 5.53 30.91
N SER A 68 0.81 6.29 31.01
CA SER A 68 -0.53 5.88 30.54
C SER A 68 -0.88 6.36 29.13
N ASN A 69 0.03 7.07 28.45
CA ASN A 69 -0.15 7.61 27.11
C ASN A 69 1.18 7.48 26.33
N ASN A 70 1.64 6.25 26.15
CA ASN A 70 2.86 5.96 25.40
C ASN A 70 2.65 4.80 24.43
N ILE A 71 3.40 4.83 23.34
CA ILE A 71 3.65 3.72 22.43
C ILE A 71 5.17 3.67 22.24
N THR A 72 5.72 2.46 22.15
CA THR A 72 7.11 2.21 21.78
C THR A 72 7.15 1.85 20.30
N LEU A 73 7.74 2.74 19.50
CA LEU A 73 8.05 2.48 18.10
C LEU A 73 9.30 1.62 18.01
N GLY A 74 9.29 0.65 17.10
CA GLY A 74 10.46 -0.08 16.65
C GLY A 74 10.83 0.32 15.21
N PHE A 75 12.11 0.52 14.96
CA PHE A 75 12.62 0.85 13.64
C PHE A 75 14.03 0.29 13.42
N THR A 76 14.39 0.15 12.16
CA THR A 76 15.74 -0.26 11.74
C THR A 76 16.28 0.73 10.72
N MET A 77 17.60 0.80 10.62
CA MET A 77 18.28 1.67 9.67
C MET A 77 19.46 0.97 9.02
N PHE A 78 19.61 1.18 7.72
CA PHE A 78 20.91 1.09 7.06
C PHE A 78 21.56 2.47 7.12
N ARG A 79 22.78 2.56 7.65
CA ARG A 79 23.53 3.80 7.86
C ARG A 79 24.95 3.68 7.32
N PRO A 80 25.27 4.29 6.17
CA PRO A 80 26.65 4.35 5.69
C PRO A 80 27.48 5.31 6.55
N ASN A 81 28.82 5.20 6.50
CA ASN A 81 29.72 6.02 7.32
C ASN A 81 29.58 7.54 7.09
N ASN A 82 29.25 7.96 5.86
CA ASN A 82 29.10 9.37 5.48
C ASN A 82 27.77 9.54 4.76
N SER A 83 26.70 9.63 5.55
CA SER A 83 25.33 9.75 5.05
C SER A 83 25.10 11.07 4.31
N GLN A 84 24.39 10.99 3.18
CA GLN A 84 23.98 12.14 2.37
C GLN A 84 22.63 12.74 2.82
N GLY A 85 21.90 12.04 3.69
CA GLY A 85 20.57 12.43 4.14
C GLY A 85 19.78 11.24 4.66
N LEU A 86 18.57 11.50 5.14
CA LEU A 86 17.64 10.48 5.65
C LEU A 86 16.57 10.19 4.60
N ILE A 87 16.40 8.92 4.22
CA ILE A 87 15.27 8.43 3.43
C ILE A 87 14.43 7.52 4.33
N ASN A 88 13.18 7.91 4.59
CA ASN A 88 12.19 7.00 5.13
C ASN A 88 11.62 6.14 4.01
N PHE A 89 11.64 4.82 4.18
CA PHE A 89 11.06 3.87 3.26
C PHE A 89 9.78 3.28 3.86
N ASN A 90 8.73 3.16 3.05
CA ASN A 90 7.52 2.44 3.45
C ASN A 90 6.89 1.71 2.24
N PRO A 91 6.75 0.38 2.28
CA PRO A 91 6.19 -0.42 1.18
C PRO A 91 4.65 -0.36 1.12
N GLY A 92 4.00 0.23 2.12
CA GLY A 92 2.56 0.34 2.21
C GLY A 92 1.89 -0.78 3.01
N GLY A 93 0.88 -1.41 2.41
CA GLY A 93 -0.08 -2.27 3.11
C GLY A 93 -1.48 -1.64 3.18
N PRO A 94 -1.87 -0.93 4.26
CA PRO A 94 -1.09 -0.45 5.42
C PRO A 94 -0.52 -1.55 6.34
N GLY A 95 0.46 -1.20 7.17
CA GLY A 95 0.92 -2.08 8.25
C GLY A 95 1.69 -3.31 7.79
N GLN A 96 2.23 -3.30 6.57
CA GLN A 96 3.25 -4.28 6.18
C GLN A 96 4.50 -4.14 7.05
N GLU A 97 5.27 -5.23 7.12
CA GLU A 97 6.54 -5.22 7.84
C GLU A 97 7.55 -4.37 7.08
N VAL A 98 8.22 -3.45 7.78
CA VAL A 98 9.14 -2.50 7.15
C VAL A 98 10.56 -2.72 7.65
N ALA A 99 10.74 -3.10 8.91
CA ALA A 99 12.03 -3.21 9.57
C ALA A 99 13.03 -4.15 8.84
N SER A 100 12.59 -5.18 8.14
CA SER A 100 13.45 -6.09 7.40
C SER A 100 14.16 -5.45 6.20
N TYR A 101 13.62 -4.38 5.62
CA TYR A 101 14.20 -3.76 4.42
C TYR A 101 15.60 -3.19 4.68
N SER A 102 15.79 -2.46 5.78
CA SER A 102 17.11 -1.96 6.18
C SER A 102 18.11 -3.09 6.47
N TRP A 103 17.62 -4.22 6.99
CA TRP A 103 18.44 -5.42 7.19
C TRP A 103 18.91 -5.99 5.85
N GLU A 104 18.00 -6.11 4.88
CA GLU A 104 18.34 -6.65 3.57
C GLU A 104 19.36 -5.79 2.84
N ILE A 105 19.27 -4.47 2.94
CA ILE A 105 20.29 -3.55 2.40
C ILE A 105 21.64 -3.80 3.10
N ALA A 106 21.65 -3.81 4.43
CA ALA A 106 22.90 -3.95 5.19
C ALA A 106 23.58 -5.32 4.97
N LEU A 107 22.79 -6.37 4.79
CA LEU A 107 23.25 -7.74 4.54
C LEU A 107 23.44 -8.06 3.05
N ASN A 108 23.09 -7.13 2.17
CA ASN A 108 23.13 -7.30 0.72
C ASN A 108 22.35 -8.54 0.24
N LEU A 109 21.09 -8.63 0.65
CA LEU A 109 20.12 -9.66 0.24
C LEU A 109 19.28 -9.20 -0.96
N ASP A 110 18.32 -10.02 -1.40
CA ASP A 110 17.60 -9.84 -2.66
C ASP A 110 16.93 -8.46 -2.80
N ARG A 111 16.26 -7.94 -1.75
CA ARG A 111 15.60 -6.61 -1.82
C ARG A 111 16.57 -5.44 -1.67
N ALA A 112 17.87 -5.66 -1.44
CA ALA A 112 18.87 -4.58 -1.49
C ALA A 112 18.90 -3.91 -2.87
N SER A 113 18.64 -4.68 -3.93
CA SER A 113 18.56 -4.20 -5.31
C SER A 113 17.51 -3.09 -5.51
N TRP A 114 16.45 -3.06 -4.70
CA TRP A 114 15.41 -2.03 -4.79
C TRP A 114 15.96 -0.64 -4.44
N PHE A 115 17.01 -0.58 -3.62
CA PHE A 115 17.68 0.63 -3.17
C PHE A 115 18.98 0.93 -3.94
N ALA A 116 19.26 0.20 -5.02
CA ALA A 116 20.45 0.43 -5.83
C ALA A 116 20.50 1.90 -6.30
N GLY A 117 21.59 2.60 -5.98
CA GLY A 117 21.76 4.05 -6.20
C GLY A 117 21.49 4.93 -4.97
N LEU A 118 21.00 4.36 -3.86
CA LEU A 118 20.69 5.07 -2.61
C LEU A 118 21.58 4.64 -1.44
N GLU A 119 22.64 3.87 -1.67
CA GLU A 119 23.55 3.33 -0.65
C GLU A 119 24.33 4.41 0.11
N GLY A 120 24.31 5.65 -0.40
CA GLY A 120 24.88 6.82 0.27
C GLY A 120 23.97 7.47 1.32
N TYR A 121 22.74 7.00 1.50
CA TYR A 121 21.75 7.59 2.42
C TYR A 121 21.52 6.71 3.64
N ASP A 122 21.10 7.34 4.74
CA ASP A 122 20.48 6.61 5.85
C ASP A 122 19.10 6.16 5.38
N ILE A 123 18.88 4.85 5.26
CA ILE A 123 17.57 4.28 4.93
C ILE A 123 16.89 3.87 6.23
N LEU A 124 15.79 4.53 6.55
CA LEU A 124 15.00 4.35 7.76
C LEU A 124 13.75 3.54 7.44
N ALA A 125 13.50 2.52 8.25
CA ALA A 125 12.36 1.62 8.16
C ALA A 125 11.66 1.56 9.51
N ILE A 126 10.53 2.25 9.64
CA ILE A 126 9.72 2.29 10.86
C ILE A 126 8.54 1.35 10.67
N ASP A 127 8.41 0.34 11.54
CA ASP A 127 7.16 -0.39 11.62
C ASP A 127 6.09 0.56 12.17
N THR A 128 4.97 0.71 11.47
CA THR A 128 3.92 1.64 11.90
C THR A 128 3.29 1.16 13.21
N ARG A 129 2.94 2.10 14.09
CA ARG A 129 2.22 1.81 15.35
C ARG A 129 1.03 0.86 15.13
N GLY A 130 0.86 -0.10 16.03
CA GLY A 130 -0.15 -1.15 15.88
C GLY A 130 0.33 -2.36 15.09
N TYR A 131 1.55 -2.36 14.57
CA TYR A 131 2.10 -3.46 13.77
C TYR A 131 3.52 -3.84 14.19
N TRP A 132 3.86 -5.11 14.00
CA TRP A 132 5.22 -5.66 14.12
C TRP A 132 5.96 -5.24 15.40
N SER A 133 7.08 -4.54 15.29
CA SER A 133 7.88 -4.13 16.45
C SER A 133 7.35 -2.88 17.18
N SER A 134 6.28 -2.25 16.65
CA SER A 134 5.69 -1.01 17.17
C SER A 134 4.32 -1.26 17.83
N ASN A 135 4.32 -1.86 19.03
CA ASN A 135 3.11 -2.19 19.78
C ASN A 135 2.03 -2.88 18.91
N ALA A 136 2.37 -4.02 18.31
CA ALA A 136 1.45 -4.79 17.48
C ALA A 136 0.08 -5.02 18.15
N LEU A 137 -0.99 -4.75 17.42
CA LEU A 137 -2.35 -5.05 17.87
C LEU A 137 -2.49 -6.56 18.07
N ASN A 138 -3.13 -6.94 19.17
CA ASN A 138 -3.47 -8.31 19.46
C ASN A 138 -4.96 -8.48 19.18
N CYS A 139 -5.29 -9.21 18.13
CA CYS A 139 -6.66 -9.46 17.68
C CYS A 139 -6.90 -10.96 17.54
N SER A 140 -8.12 -11.41 17.82
CA SER A 140 -8.54 -12.79 17.65
C SER A 140 -9.59 -12.91 16.54
N GLN A 141 -9.19 -13.51 15.42
CA GLN A 141 -10.11 -13.81 14.31
C GLN A 141 -11.08 -14.97 14.65
N GLY A 142 -10.67 -15.88 15.53
CA GLY A 142 -11.40 -17.13 15.76
C GLY A 142 -11.46 -18.00 14.50
N ASN A 143 -12.61 -18.63 14.25
CA ASN A 143 -12.86 -19.46 13.06
C ASN A 143 -13.56 -18.68 11.93
N TRP A 144 -13.65 -17.35 12.04
CA TRP A 144 -14.27 -16.55 11.00
C TRP A 144 -13.39 -16.51 9.76
N MET A 145 -14.05 -16.60 8.61
CA MET A 145 -13.47 -16.47 7.29
C MET A 145 -14.36 -15.53 6.48
N ILE A 146 -13.75 -14.55 5.81
CA ILE A 146 -14.44 -13.73 4.81
C ILE A 146 -14.92 -14.66 3.70
N SER A 147 -16.13 -14.40 3.19
CA SER A 147 -16.68 -15.15 2.06
C SER A 147 -16.09 -14.61 0.76
N SER A 148 -15.84 -15.49 -0.21
CA SER A 148 -15.59 -15.09 -1.61
C SER A 148 -16.83 -14.47 -2.25
N SER A 149 -18.03 -14.77 -1.72
CA SER A 149 -19.28 -14.16 -2.14
C SER A 149 -19.49 -12.80 -1.46
N LEU A 150 -19.78 -11.81 -2.28
CA LEU A 150 -20.16 -10.46 -1.86
C LEU A 150 -21.61 -10.43 -1.35
N PRO A 151 -21.92 -9.65 -0.28
CA PRO A 151 -23.29 -9.52 0.22
C PRO A 151 -24.27 -9.06 -0.87
N ALA A 152 -25.40 -9.75 -1.04
CA ALA A 152 -26.44 -9.45 -2.03
C ALA A 152 -27.74 -8.92 -1.39
N SER A 153 -27.80 -8.84 -0.06
CA SER A 153 -28.93 -8.29 0.68
C SER A 153 -28.50 -7.64 2.00
N GLU A 154 -29.37 -6.83 2.59
CA GLU A 154 -29.15 -6.24 3.92
C GLU A 154 -28.93 -7.30 5.00
N ALA A 155 -29.62 -8.45 4.89
CA ALA A 155 -29.44 -9.57 5.81
C ALA A 155 -28.04 -10.18 5.68
N GLU A 156 -27.53 -10.32 4.47
CA GLU A 156 -26.17 -10.82 4.22
C GLU A 156 -25.10 -9.81 4.64
N LEU A 157 -25.31 -8.51 4.43
CA LEU A 157 -24.41 -7.48 4.95
C LEU A 157 -24.37 -7.52 6.48
N THR A 158 -25.52 -7.65 7.14
CA THR A 158 -25.60 -7.79 8.60
C THR A 158 -24.87 -9.05 9.10
N ALA A 159 -25.00 -10.16 8.35
CA ALA A 159 -24.29 -11.40 8.65
C ALA A 159 -22.77 -11.24 8.49
N PHE A 160 -22.31 -10.49 7.49
CA PHE A 160 -20.89 -10.14 7.32
C PHE A 160 -20.37 -9.25 8.45
N GLN A 161 -21.15 -8.26 8.87
CA GLN A 161 -20.77 -7.30 9.92
C GLN A 161 -20.62 -7.94 11.30
N THR A 162 -21.39 -8.99 11.61
CA THR A 162 -21.40 -9.65 12.92
C THR A 162 -20.01 -10.15 13.36
N PRO A 163 -19.30 -10.99 12.58
CA PRO A 163 -17.95 -11.41 12.93
C PRO A 163 -16.92 -10.27 12.86
N VAL A 164 -17.12 -9.25 12.00
CA VAL A 164 -16.25 -8.05 11.98
C VAL A 164 -16.31 -7.31 13.32
N ARG A 165 -17.51 -7.12 13.89
CA ARG A 165 -17.65 -6.51 15.24
C ARG A 165 -16.97 -7.36 16.32
N ALA A 166 -17.09 -8.68 16.23
CA ALA A 166 -16.41 -9.58 17.18
C ALA A 166 -14.88 -9.49 17.06
N PHE A 167 -14.35 -9.47 15.83
CA PHE A 167 -12.93 -9.27 15.57
C PHE A 167 -12.45 -7.91 16.10
N ALA A 168 -13.14 -6.82 15.80
CA ALA A 168 -12.80 -5.49 16.29
C ALA A 168 -12.84 -5.40 17.83
N GLN A 169 -13.84 -6.00 18.46
CA GLN A 169 -13.93 -6.06 19.93
C GLN A 169 -12.75 -6.84 20.52
N SER A 170 -12.33 -7.94 19.88
CA SER A 170 -11.15 -8.68 20.32
C SER A 170 -9.88 -7.82 20.25
N CYS A 171 -9.72 -7.00 19.22
CA CYS A 171 -8.59 -6.06 19.14
C CYS A 171 -8.62 -5.07 20.30
N ILE A 172 -9.79 -4.52 20.63
CA ILE A 172 -9.97 -3.56 21.73
C ILE A 172 -9.62 -4.20 23.08
N ASP A 173 -10.08 -5.43 23.31
CA ASP A 173 -9.95 -6.10 24.60
C ASP A 173 -8.55 -6.67 24.84
N LEU A 174 -7.85 -7.09 23.77
CA LEU A 174 -6.59 -7.84 23.87
C LEU A 174 -5.35 -7.00 23.58
N SER A 175 -5.47 -5.87 22.88
CA SER A 175 -4.32 -5.02 22.52
C SER A 175 -3.80 -4.20 23.70
N THR A 176 -2.49 -3.95 23.70
CA THR A 176 -1.83 -3.14 24.74
C THR A 176 -0.89 -2.10 24.12
N PRO A 177 -0.85 -0.86 24.63
CA PRO A 177 -1.61 -0.34 25.77
C PRO A 177 -3.13 -0.21 25.51
N PRO A 178 -3.97 -0.21 26.55
CA PRO A 178 -5.42 -0.07 26.38
C PRO A 178 -5.78 1.20 25.59
N GLY A 179 -6.65 1.05 24.59
CA GLY A 179 -7.10 2.14 23.73
C GLY A 179 -6.27 2.37 22.46
N ILE A 180 -5.14 1.68 22.28
CA ILE A 180 -4.26 1.83 21.10
C ILE A 180 -5.02 1.72 19.76
N VAL A 181 -6.04 0.86 19.69
CA VAL A 181 -6.85 0.63 18.47
C VAL A 181 -7.49 1.92 17.91
N GLN A 182 -7.63 2.97 18.71
CA GLN A 182 -8.14 4.28 18.27
C GLN A 182 -7.08 5.18 17.63
N PHE A 183 -5.80 4.85 17.79
CA PHE A 183 -4.67 5.74 17.54
C PHE A 183 -3.65 5.13 16.59
N VAL A 184 -4.07 4.20 15.72
CA VAL A 184 -3.21 3.60 14.67
C VAL A 184 -3.43 4.24 13.30
N SER A 185 -4.07 5.40 13.24
CA SER A 185 -4.34 6.10 11.97
C SER A 185 -3.06 6.72 11.40
N THR A 186 -3.09 7.05 10.11
CA THR A 186 -2.04 7.82 9.44
C THR A 186 -1.72 9.13 10.16
N ASN A 187 -2.70 9.80 10.77
CA ASN A 187 -2.46 11.08 11.44
C ASN A 187 -1.48 10.92 12.60
N GLU A 188 -1.51 9.77 13.29
CA GLU A 188 -0.52 9.48 14.32
C GLU A 188 0.78 8.93 13.72
N VAL A 189 0.73 8.11 12.66
CA VAL A 189 1.93 7.57 12.00
C VAL A 189 2.85 8.67 11.47
N ILE A 190 2.31 9.74 10.87
CA ILE A 190 3.16 10.82 10.34
C ILE A 190 3.84 11.63 11.45
N GLN A 191 3.22 11.72 12.63
CA GLN A 191 3.82 12.33 13.82
C GLN A 191 4.96 11.45 14.34
N ASP A 192 4.77 10.12 14.33
CA ASP A 192 5.82 9.17 14.70
C ASP A 192 7.06 9.33 13.82
N TRP A 193 6.85 9.45 12.51
CA TRP A 193 7.94 9.65 11.55
C TRP A 193 8.68 10.96 11.82
N ASP A 194 7.95 12.05 12.10
CA ASP A 194 8.57 13.35 12.41
C ASP A 194 9.36 13.30 13.74
N GLN A 195 8.84 12.61 14.76
CA GLN A 195 9.52 12.41 16.03
C GLN A 195 10.81 11.60 15.87
N VAL A 196 10.79 10.54 15.05
CA VAL A 196 12.00 9.75 14.75
C VAL A 196 13.01 10.59 13.96
N ARG A 197 12.58 11.34 12.92
CA ARG A 197 13.43 12.28 12.17
C ARG A 197 14.12 13.27 13.11
N ALA A 198 13.34 13.94 13.96
CA ALA A 198 13.85 14.94 14.90
C ALA A 198 14.82 14.33 15.92
N ALA A 199 14.51 13.14 16.45
CA ALA A 199 15.39 12.45 17.40
C ALA A 199 16.69 11.93 16.75
N LEU A 200 16.68 11.65 15.45
CA LEU A 200 17.88 11.34 14.67
C LEU A 200 18.71 12.59 14.32
N GLY A 201 18.17 13.80 14.51
CA GLY A 201 18.85 15.06 14.27
C GLY A 201 18.83 15.54 12.82
N TYR A 202 17.91 15.05 11.99
CA TYR A 202 17.75 15.52 10.61
C TYR A 202 16.75 16.65 10.51
N ASP A 203 17.09 17.74 9.82
CA ASP A 203 16.15 18.87 9.60
C ASP A 203 15.02 18.52 8.61
N VAL A 204 15.33 17.67 7.63
CA VAL A 204 14.40 17.20 6.60
C VAL A 204 14.50 15.69 6.44
N MET A 205 13.42 15.09 5.96
CA MET A 205 13.35 13.68 5.60
C MET A 205 13.05 13.57 4.10
N HIS A 206 13.72 12.68 3.38
CA HIS A 206 13.29 12.20 2.06
C HIS A 206 12.36 11.00 2.26
N HIS A 207 11.48 10.72 1.30
CA HIS A 207 10.53 9.62 1.43
C HIS A 207 10.48 8.80 0.15
N PHE A 208 10.54 7.49 0.31
CA PHE A 208 10.27 6.52 -0.75
C PHE A 208 9.10 5.65 -0.30
N GLY A 209 7.90 6.04 -0.74
CA GLY A 209 6.65 5.37 -0.40
C GLY A 209 6.09 4.61 -1.58
N ILE A 210 5.66 3.37 -1.34
CA ILE A 210 4.95 2.53 -2.31
C ILE A 210 3.53 2.28 -1.80
N SER A 211 2.54 2.24 -2.68
CA SER A 211 1.17 1.85 -2.33
C SER A 211 0.61 2.74 -1.19
N TYR A 212 0.11 2.16 -0.09
CA TYR A 212 -0.32 2.93 1.08
C TYR A 212 0.80 3.81 1.71
N GLY A 213 2.07 3.50 1.46
CA GLY A 213 3.22 4.34 1.77
C GLY A 213 3.15 5.72 1.10
N THR A 214 2.42 5.83 -0.01
CA THR A 214 2.14 7.11 -0.69
C THR A 214 1.10 7.94 0.04
N TYR A 215 0.08 7.30 0.64
CA TYR A 215 -0.92 7.97 1.48
C TYR A 215 -0.25 8.60 2.71
N TYR A 216 0.60 7.83 3.41
CA TYR A 216 1.42 8.35 4.51
C TYR A 216 2.33 9.51 4.05
N GLY A 217 3.01 9.35 2.90
CA GLY A 217 3.91 10.36 2.34
C GLY A 217 3.22 11.67 2.01
N ALA A 218 2.05 11.62 1.34
CA ALA A 218 1.26 12.80 1.00
C ALA A 218 0.77 13.52 2.26
N LYS A 219 0.27 12.78 3.25
CA LYS A 219 -0.18 13.32 4.55
C LYS A 219 0.97 13.94 5.33
N TYR A 220 2.15 13.31 5.37
CA TYR A 220 3.34 13.87 6.01
C TYR A 220 3.74 15.18 5.33
N ALA A 221 3.82 15.19 3.99
CA ALA A 221 4.26 16.36 3.25
C ALA A 221 3.28 17.54 3.34
N HIS A 222 1.99 17.25 3.54
CA HIS A 222 0.99 18.25 3.87
C HIS A 222 1.11 18.79 5.30
N ALA A 223 1.33 17.92 6.28
CA ALA A 223 1.35 18.28 7.70
C ALA A 223 2.65 18.98 8.14
N PHE A 224 3.79 18.60 7.55
CA PHE A 224 5.14 19.06 7.92
C PHE A 224 5.92 19.59 6.71
N PRO A 225 5.40 20.57 5.95
CA PRO A 225 6.01 21.02 4.70
C PRO A 225 7.46 21.52 4.85
N GLU A 226 7.84 22.00 6.02
CA GLU A 226 9.20 22.45 6.36
C GLU A 226 10.20 21.30 6.55
N HIS A 227 9.72 20.07 6.74
CA HIS A 227 10.53 18.87 6.96
C HIS A 227 10.56 17.94 5.74
N VAL A 228 10.06 18.41 4.59
CA VAL A 228 9.99 17.67 3.33
C VAL A 228 11.25 17.88 2.51
N GLY A 229 11.95 16.78 2.22
CA GLY A 229 13.06 16.72 1.26
C GLY A 229 12.58 16.30 -0.13
N ARG A 230 12.94 15.07 -0.52
CA ARG A 230 12.69 14.49 -1.86
C ARG A 230 11.73 13.34 -1.66
N PHE A 231 10.52 13.47 -2.19
CA PHE A 231 9.46 12.48 -2.00
C PHE A 231 9.17 11.79 -3.33
N VAL A 232 9.28 10.47 -3.31
CA VAL A 232 8.80 9.59 -4.38
C VAL A 232 7.58 8.84 -3.85
N LEU A 233 6.49 8.95 -4.59
CA LEU A 233 5.24 8.25 -4.32
C LEU A 233 4.95 7.31 -5.49
N ASP A 234 5.23 6.02 -5.32
CA ASP A 234 5.04 4.98 -6.35
C ASP A 234 3.78 4.17 -6.06
N ALA A 235 2.97 3.87 -7.09
CA ALA A 235 1.68 3.21 -6.94
C ALA A 235 0.71 4.01 -6.02
N VAL A 236 0.33 5.20 -6.48
CA VAL A 236 -0.27 6.24 -5.63
C VAL A 236 -1.69 5.90 -5.17
N PHE A 237 -1.90 5.93 -3.85
CA PHE A 237 -3.21 5.90 -3.19
C PHE A 237 -3.57 7.30 -2.62
N PRO A 238 -4.42 8.08 -3.31
CA PRO A 238 -4.75 9.46 -2.93
C PRO A 238 -5.66 9.54 -1.69
N PRO A 239 -5.42 10.46 -0.75
CA PRO A 239 -6.23 10.55 0.47
C PRO A 239 -7.68 10.99 0.30
N ASN A 240 -8.04 11.60 -0.84
CA ASN A 240 -9.32 12.28 -1.01
C ASN A 240 -10.11 11.84 -2.26
N VAL A 241 -9.79 10.68 -2.81
CA VAL A 241 -10.64 10.06 -3.84
C VAL A 241 -11.97 9.62 -3.21
N SER A 242 -13.06 9.65 -3.99
CA SER A 242 -14.37 9.18 -3.50
C SER A 242 -14.41 7.64 -3.46
N ASN A 243 -15.25 7.05 -2.59
CA ASN A 243 -15.41 5.58 -2.52
C ASN A 243 -15.82 4.99 -3.89
N VAL A 244 -16.72 5.67 -4.61
CA VAL A 244 -17.19 5.23 -5.93
C VAL A 244 -16.08 5.32 -6.98
N ASP A 245 -15.39 6.46 -7.08
CA ASP A 245 -14.32 6.63 -8.07
C ASP A 245 -13.16 5.65 -7.84
N LEU A 246 -12.80 5.41 -6.58
CA LEU A 246 -11.76 4.44 -6.21
C LEU A 246 -12.10 3.06 -6.77
N LEU A 247 -13.33 2.58 -6.53
CA LEU A 247 -13.74 1.23 -6.88
C LEU A 247 -14.03 1.09 -8.38
N SER A 248 -14.66 2.08 -9.01
CA SER A 248 -14.84 2.10 -10.48
C SER A 248 -13.51 2.07 -11.23
N LYS A 249 -12.51 2.83 -10.77
CA LYS A 249 -11.17 2.80 -11.38
C LYS A 249 -10.48 1.44 -11.19
N GLN A 250 -10.67 0.81 -10.03
CA GLN A 250 -10.11 -0.51 -9.74
C GLN A 250 -10.75 -1.60 -10.61
N TYR A 251 -12.06 -1.54 -10.84
CA TYR A 251 -12.75 -2.39 -11.80
C TYR A 251 -12.18 -2.25 -13.22
N ALA A 252 -12.08 -1.02 -13.72
CA ALA A 252 -11.51 -0.76 -15.04
C ALA A 252 -10.04 -1.22 -15.15
N ALA A 253 -9.28 -1.14 -14.06
CA ALA A 253 -7.89 -1.61 -14.03
C ALA A 253 -7.80 -3.13 -13.99
N LEU A 254 -8.66 -3.83 -13.23
CA LEU A 254 -8.71 -5.29 -13.23
C LEU A 254 -9.01 -5.84 -14.62
N ASP A 255 -9.96 -5.24 -15.33
CA ASP A 255 -10.30 -5.66 -16.69
C ASP A 255 -9.14 -5.44 -17.67
N ARG A 256 -8.39 -4.34 -17.50
CA ARG A 256 -7.14 -4.12 -18.25
C ARG A 256 -6.11 -5.20 -17.91
N SER A 257 -5.89 -5.52 -16.64
CA SER A 257 -4.93 -6.56 -16.23
C SER A 257 -5.33 -7.97 -16.71
N LEU A 258 -6.62 -8.30 -16.73
CA LEU A 258 -7.10 -9.54 -17.35
C LEU A 258 -6.84 -9.56 -18.86
N THR A 259 -7.03 -8.41 -19.53
CA THR A 259 -6.65 -8.26 -20.94
C THR A 259 -5.13 -8.39 -21.12
N ARG A 260 -4.32 -7.90 -20.19
CA ARG A 260 -2.86 -8.04 -20.22
C ARG A 260 -2.40 -9.48 -20.09
N SER A 261 -3.14 -10.32 -19.35
CA SER A 261 -2.89 -11.77 -19.36
C SER A 261 -3.08 -12.42 -20.74
N ASP A 262 -4.04 -11.93 -21.55
CA ASP A 262 -4.20 -12.34 -22.95
C ASP A 262 -3.02 -11.86 -23.81
N VAL A 263 -2.56 -10.61 -23.62
CA VAL A 263 -1.39 -10.06 -24.32
C VAL A 263 -0.13 -10.87 -24.01
N TYR A 264 0.10 -11.21 -22.74
CA TYR A 264 1.18 -12.08 -22.31
C TYR A 264 1.09 -13.44 -23.03
N CYS A 265 -0.08 -14.08 -23.02
CA CYS A 265 -0.32 -15.36 -23.68
C CYS A 265 -0.07 -15.34 -25.20
N LEU A 266 -0.40 -14.22 -25.86
CA LEU A 266 -0.11 -14.03 -27.28
C LEU A 266 1.38 -14.02 -27.59
N ASN A 267 2.20 -13.55 -26.66
CA ASN A 267 3.65 -13.44 -26.83
C ASN A 267 4.43 -14.66 -26.28
N ASP A 268 3.80 -15.47 -25.43
CA ASP A 268 4.36 -16.69 -24.87
C ASP A 268 3.83 -17.95 -25.57
N THR A 269 4.71 -18.62 -26.33
CA THR A 269 4.38 -19.86 -27.06
C THR A 269 4.03 -21.05 -26.15
N THR A 270 4.36 -20.98 -24.86
CA THR A 270 4.02 -22.02 -23.88
C THR A 270 2.62 -21.87 -23.30
N CYS A 271 2.00 -20.69 -23.47
CA CYS A 271 0.65 -20.45 -22.98
C CYS A 271 -0.37 -21.40 -23.64
N PRO A 272 -1.26 -22.05 -22.88
CA PRO A 272 -2.25 -22.99 -23.41
C PRO A 272 -3.23 -22.40 -24.45
N PHE A 273 -3.45 -21.08 -24.38
CA PHE A 273 -4.35 -20.36 -25.28
C PHE A 273 -3.64 -19.68 -26.45
N HIS A 274 -2.30 -19.77 -26.55
CA HIS A 274 -1.49 -19.06 -27.55
C HIS A 274 -2.00 -19.26 -28.99
N SER A 275 -2.27 -20.52 -29.37
CA SER A 275 -2.74 -20.87 -30.73
C SER A 275 -4.15 -20.39 -31.07
N GLN A 276 -4.96 -20.00 -30.08
CA GLN A 276 -6.34 -19.53 -30.26
C GLN A 276 -6.38 -18.02 -30.59
N GLY A 277 -5.28 -17.30 -30.34
CA GLY A 277 -5.13 -15.91 -30.73
C GLY A 277 -5.82 -14.92 -29.78
N LYS A 278 -5.97 -13.68 -30.27
CA LYS A 278 -6.38 -12.52 -29.46
C LYS A 278 -7.76 -12.73 -28.84
N GLY A 279 -7.86 -12.58 -27.52
CA GLY A 279 -9.08 -12.68 -26.73
C GLY A 279 -9.37 -14.06 -26.16
N ALA A 280 -8.53 -15.07 -26.45
CA ALA A 280 -8.76 -16.44 -26.01
C ALA A 280 -8.70 -16.60 -24.49
N VAL A 281 -7.84 -15.86 -23.80
CA VAL A 281 -7.79 -15.90 -22.32
C VAL A 281 -9.06 -15.31 -21.73
N LEU A 282 -9.58 -14.22 -22.30
CA LEU A 282 -10.81 -13.58 -21.85
C LEU A 282 -12.04 -14.48 -22.08
N GLU A 283 -12.10 -15.16 -23.23
CA GLU A 283 -13.14 -16.16 -23.50
C GLU A 283 -13.04 -17.35 -22.53
N ALA A 284 -11.83 -17.83 -22.24
CA ALA A 284 -11.61 -18.89 -21.27
C ALA A 284 -12.06 -18.47 -19.86
N PHE A 285 -11.76 -17.25 -19.43
CA PHE A 285 -12.23 -16.70 -18.16
C PHE A 285 -13.76 -16.71 -18.06
N GLN A 286 -14.46 -16.25 -19.10
CA GLN A 286 -15.93 -16.27 -19.12
C GLN A 286 -16.49 -17.69 -19.09
N ASN A 287 -15.92 -18.61 -19.86
CA ASN A 287 -16.35 -20.01 -19.87
C ASN A 287 -16.16 -20.68 -18.49
N VAL A 288 -15.04 -20.40 -17.81
CA VAL A 288 -14.78 -20.88 -16.45
C VAL A 288 -15.78 -20.28 -15.45
N MET A 289 -16.07 -18.99 -15.56
CA MET A 289 -17.09 -18.31 -14.75
C MET A 289 -18.48 -18.92 -14.93
N ASP A 290 -18.90 -19.20 -16.17
CA ASP A 290 -20.19 -19.83 -16.49
C ASP A 290 -20.28 -21.26 -15.96
N LEU A 291 -19.21 -22.05 -16.12
CA LEU A 291 -19.13 -23.41 -15.58
C LEU A 291 -19.24 -23.41 -14.05
N ALA A 292 -18.50 -22.53 -13.36
CA ALA A 292 -18.55 -22.38 -11.91
C ALA A 292 -19.92 -21.86 -11.43
N GLY A 293 -20.56 -20.98 -12.20
CA GLY A 293 -21.90 -20.44 -11.92
C GLY A 293 -23.04 -21.46 -12.12
N SER A 294 -22.81 -22.53 -12.87
CA SER A 294 -23.83 -23.57 -13.13
C SER A 294 -24.21 -24.40 -11.89
N GLY A 295 -23.41 -24.35 -10.82
CA GLY A 295 -23.61 -25.15 -9.60
C GLY A 295 -23.41 -26.66 -9.81
N SER A 296 -22.76 -27.06 -10.92
CA SER A 296 -22.49 -28.46 -11.25
C SER A 296 -21.48 -29.09 -10.29
N PRO A 297 -21.69 -30.35 -9.82
CA PRO A 297 -20.68 -31.08 -9.04
C PRO A 297 -19.34 -31.26 -9.78
N ALA A 298 -19.32 -31.12 -11.10
CA ALA A 298 -18.10 -31.18 -11.92
C ALA A 298 -17.10 -30.05 -11.62
N THR A 299 -17.54 -28.98 -10.96
CA THR A 299 -16.70 -27.83 -10.53
C THR A 299 -15.92 -28.11 -9.25
N SER A 300 -16.07 -29.31 -8.66
CA SER A 300 -15.47 -29.67 -7.36
C SER A 300 -15.86 -28.73 -6.22
N GLY A 301 -17.02 -28.08 -6.31
CA GLY A 301 -17.51 -27.15 -5.29
C GLY A 301 -16.97 -25.72 -5.40
N VAL A 302 -16.24 -25.40 -6.48
CA VAL A 302 -15.79 -24.04 -6.79
C VAL A 302 -16.95 -23.23 -7.38
N SER A 303 -17.22 -22.07 -6.81
CA SER A 303 -18.23 -21.12 -7.26
C SER A 303 -17.64 -20.04 -8.18
N ALA A 304 -18.49 -19.35 -8.93
CA ALA A 304 -18.08 -18.17 -9.70
C ALA A 304 -17.48 -17.07 -8.81
N ALA A 305 -17.90 -16.98 -7.54
CA ALA A 305 -17.34 -16.03 -6.58
C ALA A 305 -15.89 -16.39 -6.21
N ASP A 306 -15.56 -17.68 -6.12
CA ASP A 306 -14.19 -18.13 -5.89
C ASP A 306 -13.30 -17.77 -7.09
N VAL A 307 -13.77 -18.03 -8.32
CA VAL A 307 -13.01 -17.68 -9.54
C VAL A 307 -12.71 -16.18 -9.60
N ARG A 308 -13.70 -15.33 -9.28
CA ARG A 308 -13.54 -13.88 -9.16
C ARG A 308 -12.50 -13.47 -8.12
N PHE A 309 -12.56 -14.07 -6.93
CA PHE A 309 -11.57 -13.83 -5.88
C PHE A 309 -10.16 -14.22 -6.34
N PHE A 310 -10.00 -15.38 -6.97
CA PHE A 310 -8.69 -15.83 -7.44
C PHE A 310 -8.14 -14.93 -8.54
N ALA A 311 -8.97 -14.54 -9.51
CA ALA A 311 -8.59 -13.56 -10.53
C ALA A 311 -8.17 -12.23 -9.88
N GLY A 312 -9.04 -11.60 -9.09
CA GLY A 312 -8.82 -10.26 -8.54
C GLY A 312 -7.82 -10.17 -7.39
N ILE A 313 -7.51 -11.28 -6.69
CA ILE A 313 -6.65 -11.26 -5.48
C ILE A 313 -5.44 -12.18 -5.60
N ASN A 314 -5.57 -13.41 -6.10
CA ASN A 314 -4.46 -14.37 -6.04
C ASN A 314 -3.53 -14.28 -7.26
N TYR A 315 -4.07 -13.93 -8.42
CA TYR A 315 -3.30 -13.92 -9.66
C TYR A 315 -2.95 -12.54 -10.17
N ILE A 316 -3.75 -11.51 -9.87
CA ILE A 316 -3.59 -10.18 -10.47
C ILE A 316 -3.17 -9.12 -9.44
N ALA A 317 -3.58 -9.22 -8.17
CA ALA A 317 -3.25 -8.21 -7.16
C ALA A 317 -1.77 -8.24 -6.77
N GLY A 318 -1.17 -7.06 -6.56
CA GLY A 318 0.27 -6.96 -6.33
C GLY A 318 1.03 -7.23 -7.62
N ASP A 319 1.73 -8.37 -7.66
CA ASP A 319 2.58 -8.80 -8.77
C ASP A 319 1.83 -9.82 -9.66
N PRO A 320 1.33 -9.46 -10.85
CA PRO A 320 0.50 -10.34 -11.66
C PRO A 320 1.24 -11.61 -12.12
N ASN A 321 0.65 -12.77 -11.84
CA ASN A 321 1.12 -14.07 -12.31
C ASN A 321 0.25 -14.57 -13.48
N PHE A 322 0.45 -13.96 -14.65
CA PHE A 322 -0.28 -14.32 -15.87
C PHE A 322 -0.09 -15.78 -16.30
N PRO A 323 1.10 -16.40 -16.24
CA PRO A 323 1.27 -17.82 -16.56
C PRO A 323 0.40 -18.73 -15.69
N LEU A 324 0.37 -18.50 -14.38
CA LEU A 324 -0.42 -19.31 -13.45
C LEU A 324 -1.93 -19.07 -13.64
N PHE A 325 -2.35 -17.84 -13.90
CA PHE A 325 -3.75 -17.56 -14.23
C PHE A 325 -4.21 -18.30 -15.49
N ASN A 326 -3.44 -18.22 -16.57
CA ASN A 326 -3.71 -18.92 -17.83
C ASN A 326 -3.75 -20.44 -17.63
N THR A 327 -2.82 -20.98 -16.82
CA THR A 327 -2.82 -22.40 -16.45
C THR A 327 -4.08 -22.78 -15.66
N ALA A 328 -4.47 -21.98 -14.68
CA ALA A 328 -5.66 -22.22 -13.86
C ALA A 328 -6.94 -22.28 -14.70
N LEU A 329 -7.10 -21.36 -15.65
CA LEU A 329 -8.24 -21.37 -16.58
C LEU A 329 -8.25 -22.63 -17.45
N PHE A 330 -7.09 -22.99 -18.01
CA PHE A 330 -6.97 -24.15 -18.89
C PHE A 330 -7.26 -25.47 -18.17
N GLU A 331 -6.78 -25.63 -16.93
CA GLU A 331 -7.05 -26.79 -16.09
C GLU A 331 -8.54 -26.88 -15.70
N ALA A 332 -9.16 -25.76 -15.33
CA ALA A 332 -10.58 -25.71 -14.98
C ALA A 332 -11.48 -26.13 -16.15
N LEU A 333 -11.17 -25.70 -17.37
CA LEU A 333 -11.88 -26.14 -18.59
C LEU A 333 -11.74 -27.64 -18.87
N GLN A 334 -10.72 -28.30 -18.32
CA GLN A 334 -10.54 -29.76 -18.38
C GLN A 334 -11.12 -30.49 -17.16
N GLY A 335 -11.74 -29.77 -16.22
CA GLY A 335 -12.35 -30.32 -15.02
C GLY A 335 -11.44 -30.39 -13.79
N ASN A 336 -10.21 -29.85 -13.85
CA ASN A 336 -9.35 -29.70 -12.68
C ASN A 336 -9.47 -28.29 -12.10
N TRP A 337 -10.13 -28.18 -10.95
CA TRP A 337 -10.44 -26.90 -10.30
C TRP A 337 -9.55 -26.59 -9.09
N SER A 338 -8.48 -27.38 -8.88
CA SER A 338 -7.63 -27.29 -7.68
C SER A 338 -6.98 -25.91 -7.48
N LEU A 339 -6.70 -25.19 -8.57
CA LEU A 339 -6.14 -23.85 -8.54
C LEU A 339 -7.13 -22.75 -8.12
N PHE A 340 -8.43 -23.05 -8.05
CA PHE A 340 -9.49 -22.15 -7.56
C PHE A 340 -10.02 -22.53 -6.17
N ASN A 341 -9.22 -23.22 -5.35
CA ASN A 341 -9.66 -23.71 -4.04
C ASN A 341 -9.66 -22.64 -2.95
N TYR A 342 -10.82 -22.03 -2.71
CA TYR A 342 -10.98 -20.97 -1.71
C TYR A 342 -10.77 -21.42 -0.26
N THR A 343 -10.94 -22.71 0.06
CA THR A 343 -10.81 -23.21 1.45
C THR A 343 -9.42 -22.96 2.03
N THR A 344 -8.39 -22.95 1.18
CA THR A 344 -7.01 -22.68 1.59
C THR A 344 -6.70 -21.18 1.60
N ALA A 345 -7.21 -20.43 0.63
CA ALA A 345 -6.89 -19.01 0.46
C ALA A 345 -7.70 -18.09 1.39
N GLY A 346 -8.95 -18.43 1.68
CA GLY A 346 -9.88 -17.64 2.50
C GLY A 346 -9.35 -17.30 3.90
N PRO A 347 -8.79 -18.25 4.67
CA PRO A 347 -8.23 -17.96 5.99
C PRO A 347 -7.05 -16.97 5.94
N ILE A 348 -6.15 -17.12 4.96
CA ILE A 348 -4.99 -16.23 4.77
C ILE A 348 -5.48 -14.82 4.43
N PHE A 349 -6.41 -14.73 3.47
CA PHE A 349 -7.00 -13.47 3.06
C PHE A 349 -7.73 -12.76 4.21
N THR A 350 -8.46 -13.51 5.03
CA THR A 350 -9.19 -12.96 6.18
C THR A 350 -8.24 -12.32 7.19
N GLY A 351 -7.13 -13.00 7.52
CA GLY A 351 -6.12 -12.48 8.43
C GLY A 351 -5.47 -11.21 7.88
N ALA A 352 -5.10 -11.22 6.60
CA ALA A 352 -4.53 -10.05 5.94
C ALA A 352 -5.50 -8.86 5.92
N ALA A 353 -6.71 -9.05 5.38
CA ALA A 353 -7.72 -7.98 5.27
C ALA A 353 -8.13 -7.42 6.64
N GLY A 354 -8.28 -8.28 7.66
CA GLY A 354 -8.58 -7.86 9.02
C GLY A 354 -7.49 -6.98 9.63
N SER A 355 -6.21 -7.35 9.43
CA SER A 355 -5.06 -6.56 9.88
C SER A 355 -5.02 -5.16 9.23
N LEU A 356 -5.25 -5.11 7.91
CA LEU A 356 -5.25 -3.88 7.13
C LEU A 356 -6.39 -2.93 7.51
N ALA A 357 -7.58 -3.49 7.77
CA ALA A 357 -8.76 -2.72 8.14
C ALA A 357 -8.57 -1.89 9.43
N THR A 358 -7.70 -2.34 10.33
CA THR A 358 -7.47 -1.65 11.62
C THR A 358 -6.98 -0.21 11.43
N THR A 359 -6.13 0.04 10.43
CA THR A 359 -5.67 1.39 10.05
C THR A 359 -6.57 2.01 8.98
N TYR A 360 -6.90 1.24 7.93
CA TYR A 360 -7.65 1.77 6.80
C TYR A 360 -8.99 2.40 7.22
N CYS A 361 -9.72 1.78 8.16
CA CYS A 361 -11.01 2.31 8.59
C CYS A 361 -10.90 3.63 9.37
N LEU A 362 -9.78 3.87 10.07
CA LEU A 362 -9.50 5.14 10.75
C LEU A 362 -9.10 6.26 9.78
N ASP A 363 -8.56 5.89 8.61
CA ASP A 363 -8.01 6.82 7.62
C ASP A 363 -8.97 7.17 6.49
N TYR A 364 -9.81 6.21 6.10
CA TYR A 364 -10.66 6.32 4.93
C TYR A 364 -12.13 6.21 5.31
N HIS A 365 -12.84 7.30 5.13
CA HIS A 365 -14.27 7.41 5.37
C HIS A 365 -15.04 6.69 4.27
N VAL A 366 -16.08 5.95 4.69
CA VAL A 366 -17.05 5.35 3.78
C VAL A 366 -18.32 6.18 3.87
N ASP A 367 -18.61 6.94 2.82
CA ASP A 367 -19.65 7.99 2.80
C ASP A 367 -21.06 7.45 3.14
N ASP A 368 -21.38 6.24 2.66
CA ASP A 368 -22.64 5.54 2.91
C ASP A 368 -22.39 4.07 3.29
N ASN A 369 -22.45 3.80 4.60
CA ASN A 369 -22.25 2.47 5.19
C ASN A 369 -23.51 1.58 5.19
N THR A 370 -24.58 1.97 4.50
CA THR A 370 -25.78 1.13 4.35
C THR A 370 -25.62 0.10 3.23
N PHE A 371 -26.54 -0.87 3.18
CA PHE A 371 -26.61 -1.78 2.04
C PHE A 371 -26.90 -1.03 0.72
N GLU A 372 -27.67 0.07 0.77
CA GLU A 372 -27.98 0.87 -0.42
C GLU A 372 -26.73 1.56 -0.98
N GLY A 373 -25.92 2.19 -0.12
CA GLY A 373 -24.63 2.78 -0.51
C GLY A 373 -23.67 1.77 -1.11
N TYR A 374 -23.53 0.61 -0.45
CA TYR A 374 -22.74 -0.50 -0.96
C TYR A 374 -23.27 -1.04 -2.30
N ALA A 375 -24.58 -1.24 -2.45
CA ALA A 375 -25.18 -1.70 -3.70
C ALA A 375 -25.02 -0.67 -4.83
N ASN A 376 -25.03 0.63 -4.50
CA ASN A 376 -24.75 1.70 -5.45
C ASN A 376 -23.30 1.66 -5.95
N ILE A 377 -22.33 1.45 -5.04
CA ILE A 377 -20.92 1.23 -5.41
C ILE A 377 -20.80 0.06 -6.39
N LEU A 378 -21.40 -1.09 -6.09
CA LEU A 378 -21.35 -2.26 -6.98
C LEU A 378 -21.98 -1.96 -8.34
N LYS A 379 -23.12 -1.27 -8.35
CA LYS A 379 -23.83 -0.92 -9.58
C LYS A 379 -22.98 -0.01 -10.47
N VAL A 380 -22.40 1.05 -9.93
CA VAL A 380 -21.57 1.98 -10.70
C VAL A 380 -20.25 1.32 -11.09
N GLY A 381 -19.67 0.51 -10.21
CA GLY A 381 -18.48 -0.28 -10.49
C GLY A 381 -18.67 -1.25 -11.66
N ALA A 382 -19.82 -1.91 -11.75
CA ALA A 382 -20.16 -2.83 -12.84
C ALA A 382 -20.18 -2.17 -14.23
N GLU A 383 -20.40 -0.85 -14.32
CA GLU A 383 -20.28 -0.11 -15.59
C GLU A 383 -18.83 -0.06 -16.11
N SER A 384 -17.86 -0.28 -15.22
CA SER A 384 -16.42 -0.31 -15.49
C SER A 384 -15.82 -1.74 -15.47
N ASP A 385 -16.66 -2.77 -15.30
CA ASP A 385 -16.27 -4.19 -15.19
C ASP A 385 -17.02 -5.05 -16.23
N PRO A 386 -16.85 -4.82 -17.55
CA PRO A 386 -17.46 -5.65 -18.58
C PRO A 386 -17.08 -7.13 -18.51
N LEU A 387 -15.95 -7.50 -17.90
CA LEU A 387 -15.57 -8.91 -17.71
C LEU A 387 -16.22 -9.56 -16.48
N GLY A 388 -16.84 -8.79 -15.59
CA GLY A 388 -17.57 -9.30 -14.44
C GLY A 388 -16.67 -9.94 -13.37
N ALA A 389 -15.44 -9.45 -13.24
CA ALA A 389 -14.47 -9.92 -12.26
C ALA A 389 -14.91 -9.59 -10.82
N GLN A 390 -15.64 -8.48 -10.61
CA GLN A 390 -16.43 -8.07 -9.43
C GLN A 390 -15.76 -8.03 -8.03
N PHE A 391 -14.79 -8.88 -7.73
CA PHE A 391 -14.18 -9.00 -6.40
C PHE A 391 -12.90 -8.15 -6.31
N LEU A 392 -12.99 -7.04 -5.57
CA LEU A 392 -11.88 -6.09 -5.39
C LEU A 392 -11.37 -6.08 -3.95
N PHE A 393 -10.08 -5.88 -3.78
CA PHE A 393 -9.46 -5.78 -2.47
C PHE A 393 -10.00 -4.62 -1.62
N PHE A 394 -10.04 -3.41 -2.19
CA PHE A 394 -10.52 -2.24 -1.46
C PHE A 394 -12.02 -2.32 -1.18
N LEU A 395 -12.82 -3.01 -2.00
CA LEU A 395 -14.24 -3.24 -1.71
C LEU A 395 -14.41 -4.04 -0.41
N ILE A 396 -13.57 -5.06 -0.18
CA ILE A 396 -13.58 -5.82 1.08
C ILE A 396 -13.17 -4.94 2.26
N LEU A 397 -12.16 -4.08 2.10
CA LEU A 397 -11.81 -3.12 3.16
C LEU A 397 -12.99 -2.17 3.50
N HIS A 398 -13.73 -1.67 2.49
CA HIS A 398 -14.94 -0.87 2.73
C HIS A 398 -15.98 -1.64 3.53
N LEU A 399 -16.24 -2.91 3.16
CA LEU A 399 -17.17 -3.78 3.87
C LEU A 399 -16.76 -3.97 5.33
N LEU A 400 -15.47 -4.21 5.62
CA LEU A 400 -14.95 -4.30 6.99
C LEU A 400 -15.19 -2.99 7.75
N CYS A 401 -15.00 -1.84 7.11
CA CYS A 401 -15.26 -0.54 7.71
C CYS A 401 -16.74 -0.23 7.95
N THR A 402 -17.70 -1.02 7.45
CA THR A 402 -19.11 -0.83 7.84
C THR A 402 -19.41 -1.30 9.27
N ALA A 403 -18.50 -2.07 9.88
CA ALA A 403 -18.69 -2.68 11.20
C ALA A 403 -17.51 -2.49 12.17
N TRP A 404 -16.39 -1.95 11.70
CA TRP A 404 -15.34 -1.45 12.59
C TRP A 404 -15.92 -0.36 13.53
N PRO A 405 -15.40 -0.14 14.74
CA PRO A 405 -16.00 0.82 15.69
C PRO A 405 -15.42 2.25 15.61
N TYR A 406 -14.28 2.43 14.94
CA TYR A 406 -13.58 3.71 14.86
C TYR A 406 -13.38 4.12 13.41
N HIS A 407 -13.78 5.33 13.02
CA HIS A 407 -13.74 5.73 11.61
C HIS A 407 -13.22 7.14 11.38
N ALA A 408 -12.63 7.33 10.21
CA ALA A 408 -12.47 8.65 9.63
C ALA A 408 -13.84 9.34 9.52
N ALA A 409 -13.88 10.64 9.82
CA ALA A 409 -15.09 11.45 9.67
C ALA A 409 -15.32 11.94 8.23
N SER A 410 -14.27 11.94 7.39
CA SER A 410 -14.30 12.42 6.01
C SER A 410 -13.01 12.01 5.28
N ASN A 411 -13.00 12.12 3.94
CA ASN A 411 -11.80 12.02 3.09
C ASN A 411 -11.36 13.42 2.61
N PRO A 412 -10.71 14.23 3.46
CA PRO A 412 -10.41 15.63 3.12
C PRO A 412 -9.31 15.71 2.05
N ALA A 413 -9.35 16.76 1.24
CA ALA A 413 -8.24 17.12 0.36
C ALA A 413 -6.94 17.33 1.17
N VAL A 414 -5.82 16.88 0.61
CA VAL A 414 -4.48 16.94 1.20
C VAL A 414 -3.56 17.65 0.22
N PRO A 415 -3.73 18.97 -0.01
CA PRO A 415 -2.92 19.68 -0.99
C PRO A 415 -1.47 19.74 -0.52
N VAL A 416 -0.54 19.40 -1.40
CA VAL A 416 0.88 19.42 -1.07
C VAL A 416 1.61 20.50 -1.85
N ASN A 417 2.30 21.36 -1.11
CA ASN A 417 3.08 22.47 -1.65
C ASN A 417 4.58 22.14 -1.74
N ALA A 418 4.90 20.94 -2.21
CA ALA A 418 6.26 20.48 -2.46
C ALA A 418 6.34 19.87 -3.86
N SER A 419 7.50 19.98 -4.52
CA SER A 419 7.77 19.27 -5.78
C SER A 419 8.21 17.84 -5.47
N MET A 420 7.45 16.87 -5.96
CA MET A 420 7.71 15.44 -5.79
C MET A 420 7.81 14.73 -7.14
N VAL A 421 8.07 13.43 -7.07
CA VAL A 421 7.89 12.51 -8.20
C VAL A 421 6.81 11.51 -7.84
N LEU A 422 5.70 11.52 -8.58
CA LEU A 422 4.67 10.49 -8.52
C LEU A 422 4.96 9.46 -9.60
N VAL A 423 4.85 8.18 -9.27
CA VAL A 423 5.17 7.05 -10.17
C VAL A 423 3.97 6.11 -10.23
N THR A 424 3.70 5.57 -11.42
CA THR A 424 2.61 4.63 -11.65
C THR A 424 2.91 3.76 -12.88
N ALA A 425 2.39 2.54 -12.92
CA ALA A 425 2.31 1.73 -14.12
C ALA A 425 0.96 1.92 -14.83
N ASP A 426 0.91 1.72 -16.15
CA ASP A 426 -0.34 1.84 -16.92
C ASP A 426 -1.43 0.88 -16.43
N PHE A 427 -1.07 -0.35 -16.04
CA PHE A 427 -1.99 -1.42 -15.67
C PHE A 427 -1.82 -1.91 -14.23
N ASP A 428 -1.35 -1.05 -13.33
CA ASP A 428 -1.44 -1.29 -11.89
C ASP A 428 -2.92 -1.39 -11.50
N TYR A 429 -3.39 -2.59 -11.18
CA TYR A 429 -4.77 -2.81 -10.74
C TYR A 429 -5.01 -2.40 -9.29
N THR A 430 -4.00 -2.58 -8.42
CA THR A 430 -4.14 -2.35 -6.98
C THR A 430 -4.33 -0.86 -6.70
N THR A 431 -3.49 -0.01 -7.30
CA THR A 431 -3.64 1.45 -7.31
C THR A 431 -3.68 1.94 -8.76
N PRO A 432 -4.88 1.95 -9.38
CA PRO A 432 -5.06 2.36 -10.76
C PRO A 432 -4.35 3.66 -11.10
N THR A 433 -3.75 3.71 -12.27
CA THR A 433 -2.97 4.86 -12.75
C THR A 433 -3.75 6.18 -12.76
N GLU A 434 -5.08 6.10 -12.87
CA GLU A 434 -6.01 7.21 -12.73
C GLU A 434 -6.07 7.81 -11.32
N LEU A 435 -5.63 7.08 -10.29
CA LEU A 435 -5.46 7.56 -8.92
C LEU A 435 -4.20 8.42 -8.79
N ALA A 436 -3.07 7.97 -9.34
CA ALA A 436 -1.85 8.78 -9.43
C ALA A 436 -2.09 10.07 -10.21
N THR A 437 -2.85 9.97 -11.31
CA THR A 437 -3.22 11.15 -12.12
C THR A 437 -4.11 12.12 -11.34
N PHE A 438 -5.05 11.59 -10.55
CA PHE A 438 -5.92 12.40 -9.69
C PHE A 438 -5.10 13.15 -8.62
N GLU A 439 -4.23 12.45 -7.88
CA GLU A 439 -3.36 13.06 -6.87
C GLU A 439 -2.48 14.14 -7.50
N TRP A 440 -1.82 13.81 -8.60
CA TRP A 440 -0.92 14.69 -9.33
C TRP A 440 -1.60 15.99 -9.78
N MET A 441 -2.82 15.90 -10.32
CA MET A 441 -3.53 17.07 -10.83
C MET A 441 -4.21 17.90 -9.74
N GLN A 442 -4.72 17.26 -8.68
CA GLN A 442 -5.58 17.92 -7.69
C GLN A 442 -4.88 18.29 -6.40
N GLN A 443 -3.87 17.52 -5.98
CA GLN A 443 -3.21 17.68 -4.69
C GLN A 443 -1.72 18.05 -4.83
N ALA A 444 -1.02 17.52 -5.84
CA ALA A 444 0.43 17.65 -5.99
C ALA A 444 0.85 18.28 -7.34
N ASN A 445 0.20 19.38 -7.73
CA ASN A 445 0.32 19.99 -9.06
C ASN A 445 1.72 20.52 -9.45
N ASN A 446 2.61 20.71 -8.48
CA ASN A 446 4.01 21.11 -8.67
C ASN A 446 4.98 19.93 -8.87
N SER A 447 4.45 18.71 -8.95
CA SER A 447 5.21 17.47 -9.05
C SER A 447 5.31 16.95 -10.48
N VAL A 448 6.28 16.07 -10.72
CA VAL A 448 6.43 15.31 -11.97
C VAL A 448 5.64 14.01 -11.84
N LEU A 449 5.02 13.56 -12.93
CA LEU A 449 4.40 12.23 -13.03
C LEU A 449 5.23 11.36 -13.97
N VAL A 450 5.73 10.24 -13.46
CA VAL A 450 6.41 9.19 -14.22
C VAL A 450 5.43 8.03 -14.42
N VAL A 451 5.13 7.72 -15.66
CA VAL A 451 4.26 6.60 -16.04
C VAL A 451 5.12 5.53 -16.69
N ARG A 452 5.23 4.35 -16.05
CA ARG A 452 5.82 3.17 -16.65
C ARG A 452 4.80 2.49 -17.55
N HIS A 453 5.21 2.13 -18.76
CA HIS A 453 4.36 1.40 -19.70
C HIS A 453 4.45 -0.10 -19.42
N GLY A 454 3.40 -0.66 -18.83
CA GLY A 454 3.36 -2.05 -18.43
C GLY A 454 2.40 -2.34 -17.27
N ASP A 455 2.62 -3.50 -16.67
CA ASP A 455 1.83 -4.13 -15.61
C ASP A 455 2.48 -3.93 -14.24
N ASP A 456 2.03 -4.67 -13.22
CA ASP A 456 2.60 -4.71 -11.86
C ASP A 456 2.20 -3.56 -10.92
N HIS A 457 2.21 -3.83 -9.61
CA HIS A 457 1.89 -2.87 -8.56
C HIS A 457 3.15 -2.17 -8.04
N GLY A 458 3.35 -0.96 -8.53
CA GLY A 458 4.58 -0.20 -8.31
C GLY A 458 5.63 -0.45 -9.39
N THR A 459 6.70 0.31 -9.32
CA THR A 459 7.83 0.34 -10.27
C THR A 459 9.17 0.14 -9.57
N TYR A 460 9.15 0.03 -8.24
CA TYR A 460 10.34 0.01 -7.39
C TYR A 460 11.30 -1.17 -7.65
N ASN A 461 10.74 -2.33 -7.97
CA ASN A 461 11.43 -3.58 -8.28
C ASN A 461 11.57 -3.81 -9.80
N VAL A 462 10.84 -3.06 -10.63
CA VAL A 462 10.87 -3.21 -12.08
C VAL A 462 12.07 -2.46 -12.66
N PRO A 463 13.07 -3.14 -13.26
CA PRO A 463 14.22 -2.47 -13.85
C PRO A 463 13.79 -1.68 -15.09
N GLY A 464 14.39 -0.52 -15.30
CA GLY A 464 14.15 0.28 -16.49
C GLY A 464 14.11 1.79 -16.23
N PRO A 465 13.80 2.58 -17.28
CA PRO A 465 13.98 4.03 -17.24
C PRO A 465 13.04 4.74 -16.26
N ALA A 466 11.85 4.18 -15.97
CA ALA A 466 10.95 4.73 -14.95
C ALA A 466 11.54 4.61 -13.54
N ARG A 467 12.15 3.47 -13.22
CA ARG A 467 12.85 3.26 -11.94
C ARG A 467 14.06 4.17 -11.81
N ASP A 468 14.89 4.20 -12.85
CA ASP A 468 16.09 5.03 -12.89
C ASP A 468 15.76 6.52 -12.69
N ALA A 469 14.65 6.99 -13.26
CA ALA A 469 14.19 8.37 -13.13
C ALA A 469 13.92 8.76 -11.66
N PHE A 470 13.12 7.98 -10.93
CA PHE A 470 12.78 8.33 -9.55
C PHE A 470 13.94 8.07 -8.58
N ILE A 471 14.77 7.03 -8.81
CA ILE A 471 15.97 6.79 -8.00
C ILE A 471 16.96 7.94 -8.18
N ASN A 472 17.18 8.40 -9.42
CA ASN A 472 18.04 9.56 -9.68
C ASN A 472 17.50 10.84 -9.02
N PHE A 473 16.19 11.02 -8.97
CA PHE A 473 15.58 12.11 -8.21
C PHE A 473 15.86 11.98 -6.71
N LEU A 474 15.66 10.82 -6.09
CA LEU A 474 15.98 10.60 -4.68
C LEU A 474 17.46 10.85 -4.39
N ALA A 475 18.36 10.39 -5.26
CA ALA A 475 19.81 10.51 -5.08
C ALA A 475 20.35 11.93 -5.31
N THR A 476 19.78 12.70 -6.25
CA THR A 476 20.36 13.98 -6.69
C THR A 476 19.48 15.21 -6.44
N GLY A 477 18.16 15.01 -6.29
CA GLY A 477 17.16 16.08 -6.25
C GLY A 477 16.80 16.64 -7.63
N THR A 478 17.37 16.09 -8.71
CA THR A 478 17.05 16.50 -10.08
C THR A 478 15.73 15.89 -10.50
N LEU A 479 14.73 16.72 -10.80
CA LEU A 479 13.46 16.25 -11.33
C LEU A 479 13.68 15.55 -12.69
N PRO A 480 12.99 14.43 -12.96
CA PRO A 480 13.05 13.77 -14.26
C PRO A 480 12.63 14.72 -15.39
N ALA A 481 13.39 14.72 -16.49
CA ALA A 481 13.06 15.49 -17.67
C ALA A 481 11.91 14.83 -18.45
N PRO A 482 11.14 15.60 -19.23
CA PRO A 482 10.00 15.06 -19.95
C PRO A 482 10.47 14.16 -21.08
N VAL A 483 9.91 12.96 -21.14
CA VAL A 483 10.22 11.97 -22.17
C VAL A 483 8.95 11.23 -22.54
N ASN A 484 8.93 10.67 -23.75
CA ASN A 484 7.90 9.75 -24.21
C ASN A 484 8.61 8.66 -25.01
N GLU A 485 8.89 7.56 -24.33
CA GLU A 485 9.69 6.43 -24.79
C GLU A 485 8.89 5.14 -24.62
N THR A 486 9.40 4.02 -25.15
CA THR A 486 8.70 2.73 -25.19
C THR A 486 8.20 2.25 -23.83
N PHE A 487 8.99 2.43 -22.76
CA PHE A 487 8.68 1.92 -21.42
C PHE A 487 8.37 3.01 -20.39
N VAL A 488 8.49 4.29 -20.76
CA VAL A 488 8.24 5.39 -19.84
C VAL A 488 7.72 6.64 -20.55
N THR A 489 6.75 7.30 -19.93
CA THR A 489 6.44 8.70 -20.20
C THR A 489 6.62 9.51 -18.92
N VAL A 490 7.32 10.65 -19.03
CA VAL A 490 7.48 11.61 -17.94
C VAL A 490 6.75 12.90 -18.28
N TYR A 491 5.82 13.30 -17.43
CA TYR A 491 4.99 14.49 -17.57
C TYR A 491 5.46 15.60 -16.63
N GLU A 492 5.61 16.82 -17.17
CA GLU A 492 5.94 18.02 -16.39
C GLU A 492 4.78 18.51 -15.54
N PRO A 493 5.05 19.20 -14.41
CA PRO A 493 4.03 19.86 -13.61
C PRO A 493 3.05 20.69 -14.45
N GLY A 494 1.75 20.50 -14.20
CA GLY A 494 0.67 21.23 -14.88
C GLY A 494 0.36 20.79 -16.32
N SER A 495 1.03 19.76 -16.85
CA SER A 495 0.67 19.16 -18.14
C SER A 495 -0.56 18.26 -18.04
N VAL A 496 -1.06 17.80 -19.18
CA VAL A 496 -2.23 16.91 -19.27
C VAL A 496 -1.76 15.53 -19.67
N ARG A 497 -2.11 14.51 -18.88
CA ARG A 497 -1.78 13.12 -19.19
C ARG A 497 -2.59 12.64 -20.40
N ALA A 498 -1.96 11.86 -21.28
CA ALA A 498 -2.69 11.10 -22.30
C ALA A 498 -3.64 10.06 -21.65
N PRO A 499 -4.68 9.60 -22.37
CA PRO A 499 -5.49 8.47 -21.92
C PRO A 499 -4.63 7.24 -21.63
N VAL A 500 -5.12 6.36 -20.76
CA VAL A 500 -4.53 5.03 -20.55
C VAL A 500 -4.47 4.31 -21.92
N PRO A 501 -3.32 3.73 -22.29
CA PRO A 501 -3.18 3.03 -23.56
C PRO A 501 -4.03 1.75 -23.63
N ASP A 502 -4.31 1.29 -24.85
CA ASP A 502 -4.88 -0.04 -25.09
C ASP A 502 -3.89 -1.11 -24.58
N PRO A 503 -4.31 -2.05 -23.71
CA PRO A 503 -3.48 -3.16 -23.24
C PRO A 503 -2.69 -3.89 -24.34
N TYR A 504 -3.27 -4.05 -25.54
CA TYR A 504 -2.61 -4.73 -26.67
C TYR A 504 -1.54 -3.88 -27.38
N SER A 505 -1.45 -2.59 -27.06
CA SER A 505 -0.47 -1.66 -27.66
C SER A 505 0.78 -1.46 -26.81
N VAL A 506 0.74 -1.88 -25.54
CA VAL A 506 1.84 -1.75 -24.59
C VAL A 506 2.75 -2.99 -24.68
N PRO A 507 4.09 -2.83 -24.68
CA PRO A 507 5.02 -3.95 -24.71
C PRO A 507 4.85 -4.91 -23.52
N VAL A 508 5.43 -6.10 -23.66
CA VAL A 508 5.57 -7.13 -22.62
C VAL A 508 7.06 -7.34 -22.30
N GLY A 509 7.34 -8.04 -21.22
CA GLY A 509 8.68 -8.38 -20.72
C GLY A 509 9.02 -7.70 -19.40
N VAL A 510 10.19 -8.01 -18.87
CA VAL A 510 10.65 -7.54 -17.54
C VAL A 510 10.58 -6.01 -17.41
N GLU A 511 10.92 -5.26 -18.45
CA GLU A 511 10.88 -3.79 -18.42
C GLU A 511 9.44 -3.24 -18.39
N ALA A 512 8.46 -4.05 -18.80
CA ALA A 512 7.03 -3.80 -18.65
C ALA A 512 6.48 -4.35 -17.31
N GLY A 513 7.30 -4.97 -16.46
CA GLY A 513 6.85 -5.55 -15.19
C GLY A 513 6.25 -6.95 -15.30
N ASP A 514 6.42 -7.63 -16.43
CA ASP A 514 6.06 -9.04 -16.52
C ASP A 514 7.09 -9.89 -15.74
N MET A 515 6.59 -10.85 -14.97
CA MET A 515 7.45 -11.82 -14.28
C MET A 515 8.15 -12.71 -15.32
N ASP A 516 9.48 -12.64 -15.40
CA ASP A 516 10.28 -13.68 -16.05
C ASP A 516 10.39 -14.87 -15.09
N GLU A 517 9.97 -16.07 -15.52
CA GLU A 517 10.26 -17.34 -14.82
C GLU A 517 11.73 -17.76 -14.91
#